data_AF-A0A7J9G779-F1
#
_entry.id   AF-A0A7J9G779-F1
#
_cell.length_a   1.000
_cell.length_b   1.000
_cell.length_c   1.000
_cell.angle_alpha   90.00
_cell.angle_beta   90.00
_cell.angle_gamma   90.00
#
_symmetry.space_group_name_H-M   'P 1'
#
loop_
_entity.id
_entity.type
_entity.pdbx_description
1 polymer ?
#
loop_
_entity_poly.entity_id
_entity_poly.type
_entity_poly.pdbx_seq_one_letter_code
_entity_poly.pdbx_strand_id
1 'polypeptide(L)'
;MIMPTSGSNKESIFPENQWNYSRRAAGCKAFYGVHPRPNWITTEFGGHDIYRVLKRYGSNMIFFNGLRDPWSGGGVLKNISKTIVAIVAEQGAHHVDLRFATKDDPKWLRDVRQMEINIISDWISQYYHDLAHQS
;
A
#
# COMPACT_ATOMS: atom_id res chain seq x y z
N MET A 1 12.68 1.02 7.59
CA MET A 1 12.42 0.26 6.35
C MET A 1 13.61 0.44 5.41
N ILE A 2 14.04 -0.63 4.73
CA ILE A 2 14.99 -0.56 3.61
C ILE A 2 14.18 -0.73 2.34
N MET A 3 14.31 0.23 1.43
CA MET A 3 13.60 0.26 0.16
C MET A 3 14.64 0.48 -0.94
N PRO A 4 15.07 -0.59 -1.62
CA PRO A 4 16.06 -0.48 -2.69
C PRO A 4 15.52 0.37 -3.85
N THR A 5 16.26 1.41 -4.22
CA THR A 5 15.99 2.20 -5.43
C THR A 5 17.26 2.33 -6.26
N SER A 6 17.13 2.15 -7.56
CA SER A 6 18.18 2.29 -8.56
C SER A 6 17.72 3.22 -9.69
N GLY A 7 18.67 3.71 -10.49
CA GLY A 7 18.43 4.44 -11.73
C GLY A 7 19.03 3.67 -12.90
N SER A 8 18.33 3.68 -14.04
CA SER A 8 18.73 3.03 -15.29
C SER A 8 18.48 3.99 -16.45
N ASN A 9 19.51 4.31 -17.22
CA ASN A 9 19.37 5.14 -18.43
C ASN A 9 18.69 4.40 -19.61
N LYS A 10 18.51 3.07 -19.50
CA LYS A 10 17.84 2.24 -20.50
C LYS A 10 16.33 2.10 -20.25
N GLU A 11 15.95 2.01 -18.98
CA GLU A 11 14.56 1.75 -18.56
C GLU A 11 13.89 2.99 -17.96
N SER A 12 14.64 4.07 -17.77
CA SER A 12 14.16 5.33 -17.22
C SER A 12 14.93 6.52 -17.83
N ILE A 13 14.47 7.73 -17.53
CA ILE A 13 15.13 8.98 -17.93
C ILE A 13 16.23 9.42 -16.94
N PHE A 14 16.57 8.60 -15.95
CA PHE A 14 17.52 8.95 -14.88
C PHE A 14 18.94 8.42 -15.17
N PRO A 15 19.99 9.09 -14.65
CA PRO A 15 21.35 8.56 -14.68
C PRO A 15 21.44 7.19 -14.01
N GLU A 16 22.43 6.41 -14.43
CA GLU A 16 22.72 5.11 -13.80
C GLU A 16 23.08 5.29 -12.32
N ASN A 17 22.41 4.53 -11.47
CA ASN A 17 22.70 4.47 -10.04
C ASN A 17 22.32 3.10 -9.49
N GLN A 18 23.27 2.39 -8.89
CA GLN A 18 23.01 1.07 -8.32
C GLN A 18 22.75 1.16 -6.81
N TRP A 19 21.73 0.43 -6.37
CA TRP A 19 21.46 0.26 -4.94
C TRP A 19 22.65 -0.40 -4.23
N ASN A 20 23.05 0.14 -3.09
CA ASN A 20 24.13 -0.42 -2.26
C ASN A 20 23.75 -0.37 -0.77
N TYR A 21 23.53 -1.56 -0.19
CA TYR A 21 23.14 -1.67 1.22
C TYR A 21 24.23 -1.16 2.17
N SER A 22 25.50 -1.50 1.95
CA SER A 22 26.61 -1.07 2.81
C SER A 22 26.71 0.45 2.89
N ARG A 23 26.52 1.15 1.76
CA ARG A 23 26.47 2.62 1.71
C ARG A 23 25.30 3.16 2.52
N ARG A 24 24.11 2.56 2.40
CA ARG A 24 22.93 2.95 3.19
C ARG A 24 23.16 2.72 4.69
N ALA A 25 23.70 1.57 5.07
CA ALA A 25 23.96 1.19 6.46
C ALA A 25 25.00 2.12 7.10
N ALA A 26 26.08 2.45 6.40
CA ALA A 26 27.08 3.42 6.85
C ALA A 26 26.45 4.81 7.08
N GLY A 27 25.60 5.27 6.15
CA GLY A 27 24.86 6.52 6.32
C GLY A 27 23.94 6.49 7.56
N CYS A 28 23.16 5.42 7.73
CA CYS A 28 22.30 5.27 8.92
C CYS A 28 23.11 5.31 10.23
N LYS A 29 24.28 4.67 10.26
CA LYS A 29 25.15 4.67 11.43
C LYS A 29 25.72 6.06 11.71
N ALA A 30 26.13 6.78 10.68
CA ALA A 30 26.72 8.12 10.80
C ALA A 30 25.69 9.17 11.28
N PHE A 31 24.50 9.21 10.67
CA PHE A 31 23.49 10.22 10.99
C PHE A 31 22.68 9.92 12.25
N TYR A 32 22.43 8.63 12.52
CA TYR A 32 21.47 8.23 13.55
C TYR A 32 22.03 7.25 14.58
N GLY A 33 23.28 6.79 14.43
CA GLY A 33 23.89 5.83 15.36
C GLY A 33 23.37 4.40 15.25
N VAL A 34 22.42 4.13 14.33
CA VAL A 34 21.71 2.84 14.21
C VAL A 34 22.20 2.00 13.03
N HIS A 35 22.08 0.68 13.17
CA HIS A 35 22.20 -0.26 12.05
C HIS A 35 20.81 -0.64 11.54
N PRO A 36 20.52 -0.48 10.24
CA PRO A 36 19.25 -0.90 9.69
C PRO A 36 19.07 -2.42 9.76
N ARG A 37 17.84 -2.86 9.97
CA ARG A 37 17.44 -4.28 9.89
C ARG A 37 16.73 -4.50 8.55
N PRO A 38 17.44 -4.91 7.47
CA PRO A 38 16.88 -4.91 6.12
C PRO A 38 15.70 -5.86 5.95
N ASN A 39 15.73 -7.00 6.63
CA ASN A 39 14.72 -8.05 6.48
C ASN A 39 13.60 -7.95 7.52
N TRP A 40 13.65 -7.01 8.47
CA TRP A 40 12.67 -6.96 9.56
C TRP A 40 11.23 -6.87 9.05
N ILE A 41 10.97 -6.02 8.06
CA ILE A 41 9.62 -5.84 7.50
C ILE A 41 9.14 -7.10 6.76
N THR A 42 10.01 -7.74 5.98
CA THR A 42 9.62 -8.94 5.22
C THR A 42 9.44 -10.15 6.14
N THR A 43 10.19 -10.23 7.23
CA THR A 43 10.00 -11.24 8.28
C THR A 43 8.71 -11.01 9.07
N GLU A 44 8.46 -9.78 9.50
CA GLU A 44 7.31 -9.46 10.37
C GLU A 44 5.98 -9.54 9.65
N PHE A 45 5.90 -9.03 8.41
CA PHE A 45 4.64 -8.84 7.68
C PHE A 45 4.47 -9.79 6.48
N GLY A 46 5.37 -10.77 6.32
CA GLY A 46 5.27 -11.81 5.29
C GLY A 46 5.97 -11.50 3.96
N GLY A 47 6.38 -10.25 3.70
CA GLY A 47 7.17 -9.90 2.51
C GLY A 47 6.55 -10.41 1.20
N HIS A 48 7.25 -11.27 0.46
CA HIS A 48 6.73 -11.85 -0.79
C HIS A 48 5.55 -12.81 -0.58
N ASP A 49 5.35 -13.33 0.63
CA ASP A 49 4.22 -14.17 1.02
C ASP A 49 3.01 -13.38 1.54
N ILE A 50 2.97 -12.05 1.36
CA ILE A 50 1.91 -11.20 1.92
C ILE A 50 0.50 -11.66 1.53
N TYR A 51 0.31 -12.17 0.31
CA TYR A 51 -0.97 -12.75 -0.12
C TYR A 51 -1.36 -13.96 0.73
N ARG A 52 -0.40 -14.85 1.02
CA ARG A 52 -0.64 -16.05 1.84
C ARG A 52 -0.92 -15.67 3.30
N VAL A 53 -0.17 -14.72 3.84
CA VAL A 53 -0.33 -14.24 5.22
C VAL A 53 -1.67 -13.54 5.39
N LEU A 54 -1.97 -12.54 4.57
CA LEU A 54 -3.22 -11.78 4.68
C LEU A 54 -4.45 -12.63 4.35
N LYS A 55 -4.36 -13.59 3.41
CA LYS A 55 -5.48 -14.51 3.15
C LYS A 55 -5.83 -15.38 4.36
N ARG A 56 -4.86 -15.73 5.21
CA ARG A 56 -5.07 -16.59 6.38
C ARG A 56 -5.40 -15.82 7.65
N TYR A 57 -4.83 -14.64 7.82
CA TYR A 57 -4.82 -13.93 9.10
C TYR A 57 -5.29 -12.47 9.01
N GLY A 58 -5.54 -11.95 7.82
CA GLY A 58 -6.06 -10.60 7.61
C GLY A 58 -7.57 -10.59 7.35
N SER A 59 -8.19 -9.44 7.58
CA SER A 59 -9.57 -9.14 7.21
C SER A 59 -9.76 -7.62 7.18
N ASN A 60 -10.83 -7.18 6.51
CA ASN A 60 -11.30 -5.79 6.51
C ASN A 60 -10.22 -4.78 6.11
N MET A 61 -9.66 -4.96 4.91
CA MET A 61 -8.62 -4.08 4.36
C MET A 61 -8.98 -3.66 2.93
N ILE A 62 -8.77 -2.38 2.64
CA ILE A 62 -8.80 -1.82 1.28
C ILE A 62 -7.37 -1.46 0.90
N PHE A 63 -6.89 -1.99 -0.23
CA PHE A 63 -5.66 -1.57 -0.87
C PHE A 63 -5.98 -0.71 -2.08
N PHE A 64 -6.04 0.61 -1.90
CA PHE A 64 -6.12 1.55 -3.02
C PHE A 64 -4.76 1.74 -3.68
N ASN A 65 -4.71 1.69 -5.02
CA ASN A 65 -3.54 2.06 -5.81
C ASN A 65 -3.95 2.84 -7.06
N GLY A 66 -3.34 4.01 -7.25
CA GLY A 66 -3.40 4.73 -8.51
C GLY A 66 -2.27 4.29 -9.45
N LEU A 67 -2.54 3.91 -10.70
CA LEU A 67 -1.49 3.41 -11.61
C LEU A 67 -0.53 4.47 -12.16
N ARG A 68 -0.80 5.76 -11.91
CA ARG A 68 0.16 6.85 -12.16
C ARG A 68 1.10 7.09 -10.98
N ASP A 69 0.87 6.41 -9.86
CA ASP A 69 1.77 6.43 -8.71
C ASP A 69 2.93 5.44 -8.95
N PRO A 70 4.20 5.88 -8.98
CA PRO A 70 5.32 4.95 -9.08
C PRO A 70 5.36 3.92 -7.93
N TRP A 71 4.75 4.22 -6.78
CA TRP A 71 4.67 3.29 -5.66
C TRP A 71 3.70 2.13 -5.88
N SER A 72 2.78 2.23 -6.85
CA SER A 72 1.82 1.16 -7.14
C SER A 72 2.49 -0.15 -7.58
N GLY A 73 3.71 -0.07 -8.11
CA GLY A 73 4.52 -1.24 -8.47
C GLY A 73 4.91 -2.12 -7.25
N GLY A 74 4.91 -1.55 -6.04
CA GLY A 74 5.12 -2.28 -4.79
C GLY A 74 3.84 -2.63 -4.03
N GLY A 75 2.67 -2.28 -4.56
CA GLY A 75 1.38 -2.41 -3.89
C GLY A 75 0.69 -3.77 -4.10
N VAL A 76 -0.47 -3.93 -3.46
CA VAL A 76 -1.41 -5.05 -3.68
C VAL A 76 -2.43 -4.62 -4.72
N LEU A 77 -2.39 -5.23 -5.91
CA LEU A 77 -3.23 -4.84 -7.06
C LEU A 77 -4.37 -5.84 -7.36
N LYS A 78 -4.57 -6.85 -6.51
CA LYS A 78 -5.61 -7.88 -6.67
C LYS A 78 -6.24 -8.20 -5.33
N ASN A 79 -7.54 -8.50 -5.34
CA ASN A 79 -8.25 -8.96 -4.16
C ASN A 79 -7.57 -10.22 -3.59
N ILE A 80 -7.38 -10.25 -2.28
CA ILE A 80 -6.77 -11.37 -1.55
C ILE A 80 -7.86 -12.30 -0.99
N SER A 81 -8.97 -11.71 -0.54
CA SER A 81 -10.13 -12.41 0.01
C SER A 81 -11.41 -11.61 -0.26
N LYS A 82 -12.55 -12.06 0.29
CA LYS A 82 -13.81 -11.30 0.24
C LYS A 82 -13.75 -9.97 1.02
N THR A 83 -12.91 -9.89 2.05
CA THR A 83 -12.81 -8.73 2.96
C THR A 83 -11.49 -7.98 2.82
N ILE A 84 -10.58 -8.47 1.97
CA ILE A 84 -9.31 -7.82 1.64
C ILE A 84 -9.31 -7.55 0.13
N VAL A 85 -9.70 -6.34 -0.22
CA VAL A 85 -9.96 -5.93 -1.60
C VAL A 85 -8.91 -4.93 -2.08
N ALA A 86 -8.64 -4.95 -3.38
CA ALA A 86 -7.78 -3.98 -4.05
C ALA A 86 -8.63 -3.10 -4.96
N ILE A 87 -8.50 -1.79 -4.82
CA ILE A 87 -9.13 -0.80 -5.72
C ILE A 87 -8.01 -0.18 -6.54
N VAL A 88 -8.05 -0.41 -7.86
CA VAL A 88 -6.99 0.02 -8.77
C VAL A 88 -7.54 1.07 -9.72
N ALA A 89 -7.00 2.29 -9.65
CA ALA A 89 -7.42 3.41 -10.47
C ALA A 89 -6.37 3.76 -11.53
N GLU A 90 -6.65 3.52 -12.81
CA GLU A 90 -5.70 3.76 -13.90
C GLU A 90 -5.17 5.20 -13.95
N GLN A 91 -6.03 6.17 -13.64
CA GLN A 91 -5.69 7.60 -13.67
C GLN A 91 -5.27 8.15 -12.30
N GLY A 92 -5.32 7.34 -11.25
CA GLY A 92 -4.98 7.75 -9.89
C GLY A 92 -3.48 7.97 -9.75
N ALA A 93 -3.12 9.05 -9.05
CA ALA A 93 -1.76 9.27 -8.54
C ALA A 93 -1.67 8.82 -7.07
N HIS A 94 -0.59 9.22 -6.39
CA HIS A 94 -0.30 8.82 -5.01
C HIS A 94 -1.46 9.13 -4.06
N HIS A 95 -2.11 8.08 -3.55
CA HIS A 95 -3.23 8.09 -2.59
C HIS A 95 -4.24 9.24 -2.78
N VAL A 96 -4.67 9.43 -4.03
CA VAL A 96 -5.55 10.55 -4.40
C VAL A 96 -6.98 10.41 -3.85
N ASP A 97 -7.42 9.18 -3.59
CA ASP A 97 -8.61 8.79 -2.85
C ASP A 97 -8.71 9.51 -1.50
N LEU A 98 -7.60 9.63 -0.76
CA LEU A 98 -7.57 10.24 0.57
C LEU A 98 -7.57 11.78 0.58
N ARG A 99 -7.43 12.45 -0.58
CA ARG A 99 -7.41 13.91 -0.61
C ARG A 99 -8.81 14.49 -0.40
N PHE A 100 -8.88 15.73 0.08
CA PHE A 100 -10.15 16.46 0.18
C PHE A 100 -10.87 16.50 -1.17
N ALA A 101 -12.20 16.42 -1.11
CA ALA A 101 -13.02 16.53 -2.29
C ALA A 101 -12.91 17.93 -2.91
N THR A 102 -12.82 17.97 -4.25
CA THR A 102 -12.82 19.21 -5.02
C THR A 102 -13.91 19.16 -6.09
N LYS A 103 -14.34 20.34 -6.57
CA LYS A 103 -15.30 20.44 -7.69
C LYS A 103 -14.75 19.84 -9.00
N ASP A 104 -13.43 19.75 -9.12
CA ASP A 104 -12.73 19.28 -10.31
C ASP A 104 -12.46 17.76 -10.25
N ASP A 105 -12.92 17.07 -9.18
CA ASP A 105 -12.70 15.64 -9.03
C ASP A 105 -13.41 14.87 -10.16
N PRO A 106 -12.66 14.03 -10.89
CA PRO A 106 -13.25 13.25 -11.97
C PRO A 106 -14.25 12.25 -11.40
N LYS A 107 -15.22 11.85 -12.23
CA LYS A 107 -16.27 10.92 -11.80
C LYS A 107 -15.70 9.62 -11.22
N TRP A 108 -14.66 9.06 -11.84
CA TRP A 108 -14.04 7.82 -11.37
C TRP A 108 -13.50 7.93 -9.94
N LEU A 109 -12.99 9.10 -9.53
CA LEU A 109 -12.45 9.30 -8.17
C LEU A 109 -13.58 9.37 -7.15
N ARG A 110 -14.68 10.03 -7.51
CA ARG A 110 -15.90 10.05 -6.68
C ARG A 110 -16.48 8.65 -6.53
N ASP A 111 -16.51 7.87 -7.61
CA ASP A 111 -17.00 6.49 -7.59
C ASP A 111 -16.11 5.59 -6.69
N VAL A 112 -14.77 5.74 -6.76
CA VAL A 112 -13.83 5.05 -5.87
C VAL A 112 -14.11 5.38 -4.40
N ARG A 113 -14.20 6.67 -4.06
CA ARG A 113 -14.49 7.09 -2.67
C ARG A 113 -15.83 6.57 -2.18
N GLN A 114 -16.85 6.55 -3.05
CA GLN A 114 -18.15 5.99 -2.69
C GLN A 114 -18.05 4.48 -2.43
N MET A 115 -17.26 3.75 -3.22
CA MET A 115 -17.00 2.32 -2.99
C MET A 115 -16.32 2.09 -1.64
N GLU A 116 -15.30 2.88 -1.31
CA GLU A 116 -14.59 2.81 -0.02
C GLU A 116 -15.54 3.09 1.15
N ILE A 117 -16.36 4.14 1.06
CA ILE A 117 -17.36 4.50 2.08
C ILE A 117 -18.34 3.35 2.29
N ASN A 118 -18.83 2.72 1.21
CA ASN A 118 -19.77 1.60 1.33
C ASN A 118 -19.13 0.41 2.05
N ILE A 119 -17.91 0.04 1.67
CA ILE A 119 -17.17 -1.07 2.32
C ILE A 119 -16.95 -0.78 3.81
N ILE A 120 -16.51 0.43 4.16
CA ILE A 120 -16.28 0.81 5.56
C ILE A 120 -17.62 0.83 6.35
N SER A 121 -18.70 1.31 5.73
CA SER A 121 -20.03 1.31 6.35
C SER A 121 -20.53 -0.10 6.61
N ASP A 122 -20.27 -1.04 5.70
CA ASP A 122 -20.58 -2.46 5.89
C ASP A 122 -19.79 -3.04 7.08
N TRP A 123 -18.50 -2.70 7.23
CA TRP A 123 -17.70 -3.15 8.38
C TRP A 123 -18.25 -2.63 9.71
N ILE A 124 -18.64 -1.35 9.76
CA ILE A 124 -19.24 -0.74 10.96
C ILE A 124 -20.59 -1.41 11.26
N SER A 125 -21.40 -1.66 10.24
CA SER A 125 -22.71 -2.31 10.41
C SER A 125 -22.57 -3.74 10.92
N GLN A 126 -21.63 -4.51 10.35
CA GLN A 126 -21.32 -5.87 10.82
C GLN A 126 -20.86 -5.85 12.29
N TYR A 127 -20.00 -4.90 12.66
CA TYR A 127 -19.54 -4.77 14.04
C TYR A 127 -20.70 -4.59 15.04
N TYR A 128 -21.63 -3.69 14.75
CA TYR A 128 -22.78 -3.46 15.64
C TYR A 128 -23.77 -4.63 15.64
N HIS A 129 -23.95 -5.30 14.50
CA HIS A 129 -24.75 -6.52 14.44
C HIS A 129 -24.13 -7.63 15.32
N ASP A 130 -22.83 -7.86 15.21
CA ASP A 130 -22.13 -8.88 16.02
C ASP A 130 -22.22 -8.55 17.52
N LEU A 131 -22.07 -7.28 17.89
CA LEU A 131 -22.20 -6.84 19.28
C LEU A 131 -23.60 -7.09 19.85
N ALA A 132 -24.65 -6.89 19.04
CA ALA A 132 -26.03 -7.11 19.44
C ALA A 132 -26.40 -8.61 19.57
N HIS A 133 -25.66 -9.49 18.87
CA HIS A 133 -25.91 -10.93 18.81
C HIS A 133 -24.85 -11.77 19.54
N GLN A 134 -24.04 -11.15 20.40
CA GLN A 134 -23.07 -11.81 21.28
C GLN A 134 -23.68 -12.39 22.58
N SER A 135 -25.01 -12.42 22.70
CA SER A 135 -25.75 -13.12 23.78
C SER A 135 -25.94 -14.60 23.50
#